data_AF-G9K8E6-F1
#
_entry.id   AF-G9K8E6-F1
#
_cell.length_a   1.000
_cell.length_b   1.000
_cell.length_c   1.000
_cell.angle_alpha   90.00
_cell.angle_beta   90.00
_cell.angle_gamma   90.00
#
_symmetry.space_group_name_H-M   'P 1'
#
loop_
_entity.id
_entity.type
_entity.pdbx_description
1 polymer ?
#
loop_
_entity_poly.entity_id
_entity_poly.type
_entity_poly.pdbx_seq_one_letter_code
_entity_poly.pdbx_strand_id
1 'polypeptide(L)'
;SLPTDVMSTVFKVGAKTEKGWSFLLSKYVSIDSEAEKNKILEALASSEDVRKLYWLMKNSLSGDTIRTQKLSFIIRTVGQHFPGHLLAWDFVKENWSKLVQKFHLGSYTIQSIVAGSTHLFSTKAHLSEVQAFFENQSEATFRLRCVQETLEVIQLNIRWMEKNLKTLTWW
;
A
#
# COMPACT_ATOMS: atom_id res chain seq x y z
N SER A 1 30.32 -6.64 3.33
CA SER A 1 28.98 -6.74 2.73
C SER A 1 27.98 -7.05 3.84
N LEU A 2 26.75 -6.50 3.78
CA LEU A 2 25.70 -6.87 4.73
C LEU A 2 25.11 -8.25 4.35
N PRO A 3 24.83 -9.14 5.31
CA PRO A 3 24.13 -10.39 5.01
C PRO A 3 22.73 -10.10 4.45
N THR A 4 22.35 -10.82 3.40
CA THR A 4 21.08 -10.60 2.68
C THR A 4 19.86 -10.73 3.59
N ASP A 5 19.92 -11.62 4.57
CA ASP A 5 18.80 -11.98 5.45
C ASP A 5 18.43 -10.87 6.43
N VAL A 6 19.39 -10.04 6.84
CA VAL A 6 19.17 -8.92 7.77
C VAL A 6 19.05 -7.58 7.07
N MET A 7 19.32 -7.53 5.76
CA MET A 7 19.43 -6.30 5.00
C MET A 7 18.14 -5.46 5.02
N SER A 8 16.96 -6.09 4.88
CA SER A 8 15.67 -5.36 4.94
C SER A 8 15.47 -4.70 6.31
N THR A 9 15.77 -5.42 7.40
CA THR A 9 15.68 -4.88 8.76
C THR A 9 16.64 -3.72 8.98
N VAL A 10 17.90 -3.86 8.57
CA VAL A 10 18.92 -2.79 8.68
C VAL A 10 18.48 -1.55 7.90
N PHE A 11 17.98 -1.72 6.67
CA PHE A 11 17.51 -0.60 5.86
C PHE A 11 16.28 0.07 6.48
N LYS A 12 15.30 -0.70 6.98
CA LYS A 12 14.12 -0.15 7.68
C LYS A 12 14.51 0.71 8.87
N VAL A 13 15.46 0.26 9.70
CA VAL A 13 15.97 1.04 10.84
C VAL A 13 16.69 2.30 10.36
N GLY A 14 17.56 2.18 9.34
CA GLY A 14 18.27 3.33 8.78
C GLY A 14 17.33 4.39 8.19
N ALA A 15 16.26 3.97 7.53
CA ALA A 15 15.26 4.82 6.90
C ALA A 15 14.41 5.63 7.89
N LYS A 16 14.48 5.36 9.20
CA LYS A 16 13.76 6.15 10.22
C LYS A 16 14.29 7.58 10.35
N THR A 17 15.54 7.82 9.99
CA THR A 17 16.14 9.16 10.01
C THR A 17 16.06 9.81 8.64
N GLU A 18 15.94 11.14 8.57
CA GLU A 18 15.94 11.87 7.30
C GLU A 18 17.19 11.52 6.46
N LYS A 19 18.38 11.62 7.08
CA LYS A 19 19.65 11.31 6.43
C LYS A 19 19.69 9.88 5.89
N GLY A 20 19.23 8.90 6.66
CA GLY A 20 19.22 7.50 6.25
C GLY A 20 18.21 7.23 5.14
N TRP A 21 17.03 7.86 5.19
CA TRP A 21 16.03 7.78 4.14
C TRP A 21 16.55 8.37 2.83
N SER A 22 17.11 9.60 2.85
CA SER A 22 17.67 10.22 1.63
C SER A 22 18.86 9.42 1.09
N PHE A 23 19.70 8.86 1.97
CA PHE A 23 20.80 7.99 1.57
C PHE A 23 20.28 6.74 0.85
N LEU A 24 19.31 6.04 1.43
CA LEU A 24 18.70 4.86 0.82
C LEU A 24 18.04 5.19 -0.52
N LEU A 25 17.34 6.33 -0.63
CA LEU A 25 16.76 6.78 -1.90
C LEU A 25 17.86 7.03 -2.97
N SER A 26 18.97 7.67 -2.61
CA SER A 26 20.08 7.85 -3.56
C SER A 26 20.68 6.50 -4.00
N LYS A 27 20.76 5.53 -3.08
CA LYS A 27 21.21 4.16 -3.41
C LYS A 27 20.24 3.42 -4.31
N TYR A 28 18.92 3.60 -4.12
CA TYR A 28 17.91 3.03 -5.00
C TYR A 28 18.11 3.45 -6.46
N VAL A 29 18.47 4.70 -6.69
CA VAL A 29 18.71 5.25 -8.05
C VAL A 29 20.01 4.71 -8.64
N SER A 30 21.06 4.57 -7.85
CA SER A 30 22.40 4.22 -8.35
C SER A 30 22.67 2.73 -8.52
N ILE A 31 21.97 1.85 -7.81
CA ILE A 31 22.29 0.42 -7.79
C ILE A 31 21.64 -0.31 -8.98
N ASP A 32 22.23 -1.42 -9.45
CA ASP A 32 21.67 -2.21 -10.55
C ASP A 32 20.82 -3.39 -10.06
N SER A 33 21.12 -3.92 -8.88
CA SER A 33 20.43 -5.09 -8.32
C SER A 33 18.97 -4.78 -7.99
N GLU A 34 18.05 -5.33 -8.79
CA GLU A 34 16.60 -5.21 -8.53
C GLU A 34 16.19 -5.82 -7.18
N ALA A 35 16.89 -6.88 -6.74
CA ALA A 35 16.65 -7.51 -5.45
C ALA A 35 17.00 -6.57 -4.28
N GLU A 36 18.07 -5.79 -4.40
CA GLU A 36 18.42 -4.76 -3.41
C GLU A 36 17.52 -3.54 -3.51
N LYS A 37 17.18 -3.09 -4.73
CA LYS A 37 16.18 -2.02 -4.93
C LYS A 37 14.86 -2.31 -4.24
N ASN A 38 14.37 -3.56 -4.31
CA ASN A 38 13.13 -3.94 -3.65
C ASN A 38 13.25 -3.84 -2.12
N LYS A 39 14.37 -4.27 -1.52
CA LYS A 39 14.60 -4.13 -0.07
C LYS A 39 14.71 -2.66 0.35
N ILE A 40 15.39 -1.84 -0.44
CA ILE A 40 15.48 -0.40 -0.22
C ILE A 40 14.08 0.23 -0.29
N LEU A 41 13.31 -0.10 -1.33
CA LEU A 41 11.97 0.44 -1.51
C LEU A 41 11.02 0.03 -0.39
N GLU A 42 11.11 -1.21 0.09
CA GLU A 42 10.37 -1.70 1.26
C GLU A 42 10.69 -0.84 2.50
N ALA A 43 11.98 -0.55 2.72
CA ALA A 43 12.43 0.28 3.83
C ALA A 43 11.92 1.73 3.72
N LEU A 44 12.01 2.34 2.54
CA LEU A 44 11.52 3.70 2.29
C LEU A 44 10.00 3.80 2.49
N ALA A 45 9.25 2.79 2.02
CA ALA A 45 7.80 2.70 2.14
C ALA A 45 7.31 2.30 3.55
N SER A 46 8.22 1.89 4.43
CA SER A 46 7.93 1.61 5.86
C SER A 46 8.18 2.83 6.76
N SER A 47 8.40 4.01 6.19
CA SER A 47 8.58 5.27 6.92
C SER A 47 7.31 5.65 7.70
N GLU A 48 7.46 6.31 8.86
CA GLU A 48 6.35 6.88 9.63
C GLU A 48 5.96 8.29 9.14
N ASP A 49 6.80 8.92 8.32
CA ASP A 49 6.54 10.24 7.72
C ASP A 49 5.60 10.13 6.50
N VAL A 50 4.34 10.51 6.72
CA VAL A 50 3.26 10.56 5.72
C VAL A 50 3.65 11.32 4.44
N ARG A 51 4.46 12.39 4.54
CA ARG A 51 4.88 13.17 3.36
C ARG A 51 5.80 12.34 2.46
N LYS A 52 6.71 11.56 3.05
CA LYS A 52 7.60 10.66 2.32
C LYS A 52 6.81 9.53 1.65
N LEU A 53 5.84 8.95 2.36
CA LEU A 53 5.00 7.88 1.83
C LEU A 53 4.16 8.36 0.64
N TYR A 54 3.52 9.53 0.77
CA TYR A 54 2.76 10.14 -0.33
C TYR A 54 3.66 10.47 -1.52
N TRP A 55 4.85 11.02 -1.26
CA TRP A 55 5.84 11.29 -2.30
C TRP A 55 6.26 10.02 -3.06
N LEU A 56 6.52 8.91 -2.35
CA LEU A 56 6.87 7.62 -2.98
C LEU A 56 5.76 7.11 -3.90
N MET A 57 4.51 7.12 -3.42
CA MET A 57 3.37 6.67 -4.21
C MET A 57 3.15 7.58 -5.43
N LYS A 58 3.24 8.90 -5.26
CA LYS A 58 3.09 9.87 -6.35
C LYS A 58 4.20 9.76 -7.40
N ASN A 59 5.47 9.66 -6.97
CA ASN A 59 6.61 9.53 -7.88
C ASN A 59 6.53 8.22 -8.68
N SER A 60 6.14 7.12 -8.05
CA SER A 60 5.91 5.84 -8.74
C SER A 60 4.70 5.89 -9.68
N LEU A 61 3.61 6.57 -9.29
CA LEU A 61 2.45 6.78 -10.16
C LEU A 61 2.78 7.66 -11.38
N SER A 62 3.65 8.66 -11.26
CA SER A 62 4.18 9.41 -12.41
C SER A 62 5.10 8.53 -13.27
N GLY A 63 5.86 7.64 -12.63
CA GLY A 63 6.86 6.80 -13.31
C GLY A 63 8.20 7.51 -13.50
N ASP A 64 8.49 8.52 -12.66
CA ASP A 64 9.66 9.38 -12.77
C ASP A 64 10.92 8.64 -12.27
N THR A 65 11.28 8.83 -10.99
CA THR A 65 12.44 8.18 -10.36
C THR A 65 12.16 6.71 -10.05
N ILE A 66 10.91 6.40 -9.69
CA ILE A 66 10.46 5.06 -9.33
C ILE A 66 9.55 4.54 -10.44
N ARG A 67 9.88 3.36 -10.96
CA ARG A 67 9.10 2.76 -12.05
C ARG A 67 7.66 2.48 -11.62
N THR A 68 6.73 2.69 -12.55
CA THR A 68 5.29 2.49 -12.34
C THR A 68 4.91 1.08 -11.88
N GLN A 69 5.66 0.04 -12.31
CA GLN A 69 5.40 -1.34 -11.91
C GLN A 69 5.64 -1.58 -10.41
N LYS A 70 6.33 -0.67 -9.71
CA LYS A 70 6.57 -0.78 -8.27
C LYS A 70 5.41 -0.21 -7.43
N LEU A 71 4.45 0.48 -8.03
CA LEU A 71 3.41 1.21 -7.30
C LEU A 71 2.56 0.30 -6.40
N SER A 72 2.11 -0.86 -6.92
CA SER A 72 1.31 -1.80 -6.12
C SER A 72 2.08 -2.32 -4.91
N PHE A 73 3.38 -2.56 -5.06
CA PHE A 73 4.26 -2.95 -3.95
C PHE A 73 4.37 -1.85 -2.90
N ILE A 74 4.54 -0.60 -3.33
CA ILE A 74 4.63 0.56 -2.43
C ILE A 74 3.31 0.74 -1.67
N ILE A 75 2.17 0.78 -2.37
CA ILE A 75 0.84 0.95 -1.76
C ILE A 75 0.57 -0.16 -0.74
N ARG A 76 0.88 -1.42 -1.08
CA ARG A 76 0.73 -2.54 -0.15
C ARG A 76 1.60 -2.38 1.09
N THR A 77 2.86 -1.95 0.93
CA THR A 77 3.79 -1.78 2.05
C THR A 77 3.38 -0.62 2.95
N VAL A 78 2.97 0.51 2.35
CA VAL A 78 2.40 1.66 3.08
C VAL A 78 1.14 1.23 3.84
N GLY A 79 0.27 0.47 3.19
CA GLY A 79 -1.00 0.01 3.74
C GLY A 79 -0.88 -0.94 4.94
N GLN A 80 0.29 -1.52 5.19
CA GLN A 80 0.53 -2.44 6.31
C GLN A 80 0.77 -1.73 7.65
N HIS A 81 1.04 -0.42 7.64
CA HIS A 81 1.42 0.34 8.84
C HIS A 81 0.31 1.27 9.32
N PHE A 82 0.24 1.52 10.62
CA PHE A 82 -0.83 2.31 11.23
C PHE A 82 -0.97 3.73 10.65
N PRO A 83 0.11 4.52 10.41
CA PRO A 83 -0.03 5.81 9.72
C PRO A 83 -0.37 5.68 8.22
N GLY A 84 -0.04 4.54 7.60
CA GLY A 84 -0.06 4.37 6.16
C GLY A 84 -1.34 3.76 5.61
N HIS A 85 -2.12 3.00 6.38
CA HIS A 85 -3.31 2.32 5.85
C HIS A 85 -4.40 3.30 5.36
N LEU A 86 -4.74 4.33 6.13
CA LEU A 86 -5.67 5.37 5.67
C LEU A 86 -5.09 6.17 4.51
N LEU A 87 -3.80 6.53 4.58
CA LEU A 87 -3.11 7.27 3.52
C LEU A 87 -3.11 6.51 2.19
N ALA A 88 -2.89 5.20 2.22
CA ALA A 88 -2.89 4.35 1.03
C ALA A 88 -4.27 4.36 0.37
N TRP A 89 -5.34 4.28 1.17
CA TRP A 89 -6.70 4.35 0.67
C TRP A 89 -7.07 5.74 0.13
N ASP A 90 -6.73 6.81 0.85
CA ASP A 90 -6.92 8.19 0.39
C ASP A 90 -6.20 8.44 -0.93
N PHE A 91 -4.96 7.97 -1.07
CA PHE A 91 -4.20 8.05 -2.31
C PHE A 91 -4.92 7.35 -3.48
N VAL A 92 -5.51 6.16 -3.24
CA VAL A 92 -6.28 5.43 -4.25
C VAL A 92 -7.52 6.21 -4.67
N LYS A 93 -8.29 6.74 -3.71
CA LYS A 93 -9.48 7.55 -4.01
C LYS A 93 -9.13 8.80 -4.83
N GLU A 94 -8.11 9.54 -4.42
CA GLU A 94 -7.67 10.78 -5.08
C GLU A 94 -7.16 10.55 -6.51
N ASN A 95 -6.56 9.39 -6.78
CA ASN A 95 -5.84 9.13 -8.03
C ASN A 95 -6.47 8.03 -8.88
N TRP A 96 -7.68 7.59 -8.56
CA TRP A 96 -8.32 6.45 -9.21
C TRP A 96 -8.39 6.56 -10.73
N SER A 97 -8.78 7.72 -11.25
CA SER A 97 -8.82 7.97 -12.70
C SER A 97 -7.47 7.76 -13.38
N LYS A 98 -6.39 8.24 -12.77
CA LYS A 98 -5.02 8.03 -13.25
C LYS A 98 -4.58 6.57 -13.12
N LEU A 99 -4.97 5.90 -12.03
CA LEU A 99 -4.67 4.49 -11.81
C LEU A 99 -5.28 3.63 -12.91
N VAL A 100 -6.56 3.81 -13.23
CA VAL A 100 -7.24 3.02 -14.28
C VAL A 100 -6.85 3.44 -15.70
N GLN A 101 -6.34 4.66 -15.88
CA GLN A 101 -5.72 5.07 -17.15
C GLN A 101 -4.36 4.41 -17.35
N LYS A 102 -3.56 4.31 -16.28
CA LYS A 102 -2.18 3.80 -16.34
C LYS A 102 -2.11 2.28 -16.28
N PHE A 103 -3.06 1.65 -15.61
CA PHE A 103 -3.21 0.20 -15.50
C PHE A 103 -4.59 -0.21 -15.99
N HIS A 104 -4.63 -1.23 -16.85
CA HIS A 104 -5.90 -1.77 -17.34
C HIS A 104 -6.83 -2.13 -16.16
N LEU A 105 -8.09 -1.74 -16.27
CA LEU A 105 -9.13 -2.12 -15.32
C LEU A 105 -9.22 -3.65 -15.26
N GLY A 106 -9.23 -4.21 -14.04
CA GLY A 106 -9.18 -5.67 -13.84
C GLY A 106 -7.79 -6.30 -13.92
N SER A 107 -6.73 -5.54 -14.17
CA SER A 107 -5.35 -6.05 -14.09
C SER A 107 -4.97 -6.47 -12.67
N TYR A 108 -4.00 -7.38 -12.56
CA TYR A 108 -3.43 -7.79 -11.27
C TYR A 108 -2.90 -6.59 -10.47
N THR A 109 -2.34 -5.58 -11.14
CA THR A 109 -1.85 -4.37 -10.47
C THR A 109 -2.98 -3.61 -9.78
N ILE A 110 -4.12 -3.40 -10.46
CA ILE A 110 -5.31 -2.77 -9.84
C ILE A 110 -5.84 -3.63 -8.69
N GLN A 111 -5.95 -4.95 -8.86
CA GLN A 111 -6.35 -5.86 -7.79
C GLN A 111 -5.43 -5.72 -6.56
N SER A 112 -4.12 -5.72 -6.76
CA SER A 112 -3.14 -5.58 -5.67
C SER A 112 -3.20 -4.21 -5.00
N ILE A 113 -3.53 -3.14 -5.73
CA ILE A 113 -3.66 -1.78 -5.19
C ILE A 113 -4.92 -1.68 -4.33
N VAL A 114 -6.05 -2.18 -4.82
CA VAL A 114 -7.33 -2.17 -4.09
C VAL A 114 -7.21 -3.01 -2.82
N ALA A 115 -6.73 -4.25 -2.92
CA ALA A 115 -6.54 -5.11 -1.76
C ALA A 115 -5.50 -4.52 -0.78
N GLY A 116 -4.36 -4.06 -1.29
CA GLY A 116 -3.27 -3.51 -0.48
C GLY A 116 -3.65 -2.25 0.31
N SER A 117 -4.58 -1.43 -0.20
CA SER A 117 -5.04 -0.21 0.48
C SER A 117 -6.17 -0.43 1.48
N THR A 118 -6.86 -1.57 1.43
CA THR A 118 -8.10 -1.82 2.22
C THR A 118 -8.02 -3.02 3.15
N HIS A 119 -7.01 -3.89 3.03
CA HIS A 119 -6.93 -5.17 3.74
C HIS A 119 -7.00 -5.10 5.28
N LEU A 120 -6.65 -3.98 5.90
CA LEU A 120 -6.73 -3.77 7.36
C LEU A 120 -8.09 -3.22 7.83
N PHE A 121 -9.00 -2.89 6.92
CA PHE A 121 -10.29 -2.36 7.30
C PHE A 121 -11.17 -3.42 7.96
N SER A 122 -11.76 -3.03 9.08
CA SER A 122 -12.50 -3.93 9.97
C SER A 122 -13.69 -3.24 10.65
N THR A 123 -14.17 -2.12 10.10
CA THR A 123 -15.32 -1.36 10.63
C THR A 123 -16.42 -1.24 9.58
N LYS A 124 -17.67 -1.11 10.03
CA LYS A 124 -18.82 -0.88 9.14
C LYS A 124 -18.68 0.42 8.35
N ALA A 125 -18.09 1.45 8.95
CA ALA A 125 -17.82 2.72 8.28
C ALA A 125 -16.88 2.55 7.06
N HIS A 126 -15.76 1.84 7.24
CA HIS A 126 -14.85 1.55 6.13
C HIS A 126 -15.51 0.69 5.05
N LEU A 127 -16.31 -0.31 5.44
CA LEU A 127 -17.05 -1.13 4.47
C LEU A 127 -17.98 -0.26 3.60
N SER A 128 -18.79 0.59 4.24
CA SER A 128 -19.70 1.50 3.53
C SER A 128 -18.96 2.50 2.65
N GLU A 129 -17.82 3.02 3.11
CA GLU A 129 -16.99 3.93 2.33
C GLU A 129 -16.43 3.27 1.07
N VAL A 130 -15.82 2.08 1.21
CA VAL A 130 -15.24 1.34 0.08
C VAL A 130 -16.32 0.95 -0.93
N GLN A 131 -17.48 0.49 -0.45
CA GLN A 131 -18.61 0.16 -1.30
C GLN A 131 -19.10 1.39 -2.09
N ALA A 132 -19.42 2.49 -1.40
CA ALA A 132 -19.91 3.70 -2.03
C ALA A 132 -18.90 4.30 -3.01
N PHE A 133 -17.61 4.22 -2.70
CA PHE A 133 -16.56 4.69 -3.60
C PHE A 133 -16.60 3.97 -4.95
N PHE A 134 -16.61 2.62 -4.96
CA PHE A 134 -16.58 1.86 -6.21
C PHE A 134 -17.91 1.88 -6.96
N GLU A 135 -19.04 1.93 -6.26
CA GLU A 135 -20.37 2.16 -6.87
C GLU A 135 -20.40 3.48 -7.64
N ASN A 136 -19.82 4.54 -7.08
CA ASN A 136 -19.76 5.87 -7.70
C ASN A 136 -18.79 5.95 -8.90
N GLN A 137 -17.83 5.01 -9.05
CA GLN A 137 -16.91 5.04 -10.19
C GLN A 137 -17.58 4.54 -11.48
N SER A 138 -18.26 3.41 -11.42
CA SER A 138 -19.09 2.85 -12.50
C SER A 138 -19.58 1.46 -12.09
N GLU A 139 -20.69 1.03 -12.70
CA GLU A 139 -21.19 -0.34 -12.54
C GLU A 139 -20.15 -1.40 -12.91
N ALA A 140 -19.38 -1.18 -14.00
CA ALA A 140 -18.32 -2.09 -14.42
C ALA A 140 -17.19 -2.20 -13.38
N THR A 141 -16.81 -1.09 -12.75
CA THR A 141 -15.79 -1.07 -11.68
C THR A 141 -16.29 -1.79 -10.44
N PHE A 142 -17.52 -1.50 -10.02
CA PHE A 142 -18.12 -2.15 -8.85
C PHE A 142 -18.22 -3.68 -9.02
N ARG A 143 -18.58 -4.14 -10.22
CA ARG A 143 -18.68 -5.57 -10.55
C ARG A 143 -17.33 -6.28 -10.72
N LEU A 144 -16.20 -5.58 -10.59
CA LEU A 144 -14.89 -6.23 -10.64
C LEU A 144 -14.76 -7.25 -9.50
N ARG A 145 -14.26 -8.43 -9.84
CA ARG A 145 -14.02 -9.51 -8.88
C ARG A 145 -13.17 -9.04 -7.69
N CYS A 146 -12.12 -8.26 -7.93
CA CYS A 146 -11.25 -7.75 -6.86
C CYS A 146 -11.96 -6.79 -5.90
N VAL A 147 -12.95 -6.03 -6.38
CA VAL A 147 -13.76 -5.14 -5.54
C VAL A 147 -14.68 -5.98 -4.66
N GLN A 148 -15.36 -6.97 -5.24
CA GLN A 148 -16.23 -7.89 -4.48
C GLN A 148 -15.43 -8.66 -3.41
N GLU A 149 -14.28 -9.23 -3.78
CA GLU A 149 -13.36 -9.89 -2.84
C GLU A 149 -12.92 -8.96 -1.71
N THR A 150 -12.64 -7.69 -2.03
CA THR A 150 -12.26 -6.69 -1.02
C THR A 150 -13.39 -6.44 -0.02
N LEU A 151 -14.63 -6.28 -0.48
CA LEU A 151 -15.79 -6.09 0.40
C LEU A 151 -16.01 -7.32 1.29
N GLU A 152 -15.86 -8.52 0.75
CA GLU A 152 -15.94 -9.78 1.52
C GLU A 152 -14.85 -9.87 2.61
N VAL A 153 -13.61 -9.47 2.28
CA VAL A 153 -12.50 -9.43 3.25
C VAL A 153 -12.81 -8.45 4.39
N ILE A 154 -13.32 -7.26 4.09
CA ILE A 154 -13.68 -6.28 5.13
C ILE A 154 -14.81 -6.83 6.02
N GLN A 155 -15.83 -7.46 5.44
CA GLN A 155 -16.90 -8.12 6.20
C GLN A 155 -16.37 -9.26 7.08
N LEU A 156 -15.42 -10.05 6.58
CA LEU A 156 -14.77 -11.10 7.36
C LEU A 156 -13.98 -10.51 8.53
N ASN A 157 -13.23 -9.43 8.31
CA ASN A 157 -12.50 -8.72 9.34
C ASN A 157 -13.43 -8.16 10.42
N ILE A 158 -14.56 -7.55 10.04
CA ILE A 158 -15.58 -7.07 10.99
C ILE A 158 -16.06 -8.21 11.88
N ARG A 159 -16.48 -9.34 11.28
CA ARG A 159 -16.96 -10.51 12.03
C ARG A 159 -15.88 -11.09 12.95
N TRP A 160 -14.63 -11.12 12.49
CA TRP A 160 -13.51 -11.58 13.31
C TRP A 160 -13.28 -10.66 14.51
N MET A 161 -13.30 -9.34 14.33
CA MET A 161 -13.15 -8.37 15.41
C MET A 161 -14.30 -8.47 16.42
N GLU A 162 -15.55 -8.53 15.95
CA GLU A 162 -16.73 -8.68 16.81
C GLU A 162 -16.69 -9.94 17.67
N LYS A 163 -16.19 -11.05 17.11
CA LYS A 163 -16.10 -12.34 17.80
C LYS A 163 -14.91 -12.44 18.76
N ASN A 164 -13.74 -11.93 18.38
CA ASN A 164 -12.48 -12.27 19.04
C ASN A 164 -11.84 -11.14 19.84
N LEU A 165 -12.19 -9.86 19.58
CA LEU A 165 -11.50 -8.73 20.21
C LEU A 165 -11.61 -8.74 21.73
N LYS A 166 -12.79 -9.04 22.27
CA LYS A 166 -13.00 -9.12 23.72
C LYS A 166 -12.14 -10.22 24.35
N THR A 167 -12.13 -11.41 23.74
CA THR A 167 -11.33 -12.54 24.22
C THR A 167 -9.83 -12.22 24.20
N LEU A 168 -9.35 -11.61 23.12
CA LEU A 168 -7.94 -11.23 22.99
C LEU A 168 -7.52 -10.14 23.99
N THR A 169 -8.43 -9.24 24.37
CA THR A 169 -8.14 -8.18 25.36
C THR A 169 -7.98 -8.75 26.77
N TRP A 170 -8.63 -9.88 27.05
CA TRP A 170 -8.59 -10.54 28.36
C TRP A 170 -7.41 -11.50 28.54
N TRP A 171 -6.84 -12.01 27.45
CA TRP A 171 -5.76 -13.00 27.45
C TRP A 171 -4.39 -12.34 27.62
#